data_AF-A0A358QNC2-F1
#
_entry.id   AF-A0A358QNC2-F1
#
_cell.length_a   1.000
_cell.length_b   1.000
_cell.length_c   1.000
_cell.angle_alpha   90.00
_cell.angle_beta   90.00
_cell.angle_gamma   90.00
#
_symmetry.space_group_name_H-M   'P 1'
#
loop_
_entity.id
_entity.type
_entity.pdbx_description
1 polymer ?
#
loop_
_entity_poly.entity_id
_entity_poly.type
_entity_poly.pdbx_seq_one_letter_code
_entity_poly.pdbx_strand_id
1 'polypeptide(L)'
;MRRPLLIFDGECGFCTACATWAERRLRDADVAPGQRVDLAAYGLTARDVSAAVWWIDRAGHLHRGHRAIGKALQACGRWWSLVSWMCLTPPFSWIAWAVYGLVARFRHRLPGSTPACRITSDD
;
A
#
# COMPACT_ATOMS: atom_id res chain seq x y z
N MET A 1 -6.14 -6.91 -20.65
CA MET A 1 -5.97 -7.26 -19.21
C MET A 1 -5.58 -5.99 -18.48
N ARG A 2 -6.16 -5.72 -17.31
CA ARG A 2 -5.79 -4.54 -16.51
C ARG A 2 -4.43 -4.76 -15.85
N ARG A 3 -3.62 -3.71 -15.76
CA ARG A 3 -2.40 -3.72 -14.96
C ARG A 3 -2.80 -3.79 -13.48
N PRO A 4 -2.10 -4.58 -12.64
CA PRO A 4 -2.31 -4.53 -11.20
C PRO A 4 -2.07 -3.12 -10.66
N LEU A 5 -2.78 -2.73 -9.61
CA LEU A 5 -2.68 -1.40 -9.02
C LEU A 5 -2.43 -1.50 -7.51
N LEU A 6 -1.37 -0.84 -7.04
CA LEU A 6 -1.08 -0.64 -5.62
C LEU A 6 -1.62 0.73 -5.20
N ILE A 7 -2.65 0.73 -4.35
CA ILE A 7 -3.21 1.93 -3.74
C ILE A 7 -2.71 2.04 -2.30
N PHE A 8 -2.10 3.16 -1.97
CA PHE A 8 -1.60 3.43 -0.62
C PHE A 8 -2.07 4.80 -0.13
N ASP A 9 -1.94 5.05 1.16
CA ASP A 9 -2.22 6.36 1.71
C ASP A 9 -1.02 7.31 1.49
N GLY A 10 -1.22 8.34 0.67
CA GLY A 10 -0.21 9.35 0.35
C GLY A 10 0.11 10.32 1.50
N GLU A 11 -0.72 10.38 2.54
CA GLU A 11 -0.48 11.23 3.72
C GLU A 11 0.39 10.53 4.78
N CYS A 12 0.64 9.22 4.63
CA CYS A 12 1.50 8.45 5.50
C CYS A 12 2.93 8.38 4.91
N GLY A 13 3.89 9.09 5.52
CA GLY A 13 5.28 9.13 5.05
C GLY A 13 5.95 7.75 4.92
N PHE A 14 5.61 6.81 5.81
CA PHE A 14 6.07 5.41 5.70
C PHE A 14 5.48 4.71 4.46
N CYS A 15 4.17 4.84 4.24
CA CYS A 15 3.51 4.25 3.08
C CYS A 15 4.05 4.83 1.78
N THR A 16 4.28 6.15 1.73
CA THR A 16 4.90 6.84 0.59
C THR A 16 6.32 6.32 0.34
N ALA A 17 7.17 6.20 1.36
CA ALA A 17 8.52 5.67 1.20
C ALA A 17 8.53 4.22 0.65
N CYS A 18 7.66 3.35 1.18
CA CYS A 18 7.48 1.98 0.69
C CYS A 18 6.95 1.96 -0.75
N ALA A 19 5.98 2.82 -1.08
CA ALA A 19 5.38 2.91 -2.40
C ALA A 19 6.40 3.37 -3.45
N THR A 20 7.20 4.41 -3.17
CA THR A 20 8.27 4.88 -4.07
C THR A 20 9.36 3.82 -4.24
N TRP A 21 9.67 3.07 -3.18
CA TRP A 21 10.58 1.93 -3.29
C TRP A 21 10.01 0.82 -4.20
N ALA A 22 8.71 0.54 -4.09
CA ALA A 22 8.02 -0.47 -4.87
C ALA A 22 7.84 -0.04 -6.33
N GLU A 23 7.47 1.21 -6.59
CA GLU A 23 7.30 1.80 -7.91
C GLU A 23 8.57 1.65 -8.77
N ARG A 24 9.75 1.84 -8.19
CA ARG A 24 11.04 1.62 -8.87
C ARG A 24 11.32 0.16 -9.27
N ARG A 25 10.60 -0.81 -8.69
CA ARG A 25 10.80 -2.25 -8.87
C ARG A 25 9.66 -2.95 -9.57
N LEU A 26 8.44 -2.41 -9.46
CA LEU A 26 7.25 -2.86 -10.16
C LEU A 26 7.36 -2.48 -11.63
N ARG A 27 7.62 -3.48 -12.48
CA ARG A 27 7.70 -3.28 -13.94
C ARG A 27 6.35 -3.35 -14.63
N ASP A 28 5.40 -4.10 -14.08
CA ASP A 28 4.11 -4.40 -14.69
C ASP A 28 2.96 -4.27 -13.69
N ALA A 29 3.00 -3.19 -12.91
CA ALA A 29 1.93 -2.73 -12.03
C ALA A 29 2.01 -1.21 -11.91
N ASP A 30 0.87 -0.59 -11.60
CA ASP A 30 0.77 0.83 -11.32
C ASP A 30 0.79 1.05 -9.81
N VAL A 31 1.35 2.17 -9.37
CA VAL A 31 1.42 2.57 -7.96
C VAL A 31 0.83 3.96 -7.85
N ALA A 32 -0.20 4.12 -7.03
CA ALA A 32 -0.89 5.40 -6.91
C ALA A 32 -1.31 5.69 -5.46
N PRO A 33 -1.16 6.94 -4.98
CA PRO A 33 -1.76 7.34 -3.72
C PRO A 33 -3.28 7.37 -3.88
N GLY A 34 -4.03 6.91 -2.88
CA GLY A 34 -5.49 6.86 -2.94
C GLY A 34 -6.15 8.23 -3.12
N GLN A 35 -5.45 9.31 -2.76
CA GLN A 35 -5.86 10.69 -3.01
C GLN A 35 -5.92 11.06 -4.51
N ARG A 36 -5.28 10.27 -5.39
CA ARG A 36 -5.26 10.48 -6.85
C ARG A 36 -6.02 9.39 -7.62
N VAL A 37 -6.66 8.46 -6.91
CA VAL A 37 -7.40 7.34 -7.52
C VAL A 37 -8.89 7.55 -7.27
N ASP A 38 -9.70 7.26 -8.28
CA ASP A 38 -11.14 7.12 -8.07
C ASP A 38 -11.42 5.85 -7.26
N LEU A 39 -11.45 6.00 -5.93
CA LEU A 39 -11.64 4.88 -5.00
C LEU A 39 -13.02 4.23 -5.15
N ALA A 40 -14.04 4.99 -5.54
CA ALA A 40 -15.40 4.50 -5.71
C ALA A 40 -15.48 3.48 -6.85
N ALA A 41 -14.68 3.62 -7.90
CA ALA A 41 -14.57 2.64 -8.99
C ALA A 41 -14.06 1.25 -8.53
N TYR A 42 -13.45 1.18 -7.34
CA TYR A 42 -12.97 -0.05 -6.72
C TYR A 42 -13.76 -0.44 -5.46
N GLY A 43 -14.87 0.26 -5.15
CA GLY A 43 -15.64 0.05 -3.93
C GLY A 43 -14.89 0.40 -2.65
N LEU A 44 -13.86 1.25 -2.75
CA LEU A 44 -13.05 1.71 -1.62
C LEU A 44 -13.43 3.13 -1.21
N THR A 45 -13.21 3.46 0.05
CA THR A 45 -13.33 4.82 0.57
C THR A 45 -11.96 5.40 0.97
N ALA A 46 -11.89 6.72 1.14
CA ALA A 46 -10.69 7.35 1.70
C ALA A 46 -10.32 6.79 3.08
N ARG A 47 -11.32 6.41 3.89
CA ARG A 47 -11.10 5.74 5.18
C ARG A 47 -10.46 4.36 4.99
N ASP A 48 -10.81 3.62 3.96
CA ASP A 48 -10.24 2.29 3.71
C ASP A 48 -8.76 2.35 3.33
N VAL A 49 -8.39 3.34 2.51
CA VAL A 49 -6.99 3.58 2.11
C VAL A 49 -6.18 4.13 3.28
N SER A 50 -6.79 5.01 4.09
CA SER A 50 -6.20 5.48 5.35
C SER A 50 -6.04 4.33 6.34
N ALA A 51 -6.94 3.35 6.37
CA ALA A 51 -6.84 2.21 7.28
C ALA A 51 -5.82 1.16 6.85
N ALA A 52 -5.62 0.97 5.54
CA ALA A 52 -4.68 -0.01 5.00
C ALA A 52 -4.26 0.25 3.55
N VAL A 53 -3.15 -0.37 3.15
CA VAL A 53 -2.72 -0.45 1.75
C VAL A 53 -3.54 -1.51 0.99
N TRP A 54 -3.77 -1.27 -0.30
CA TRP A 54 -4.59 -2.12 -1.15
C TRP A 54 -3.86 -2.50 -2.44
N TRP A 55 -4.03 -3.76 -2.86
CA TRP A 55 -3.54 -4.26 -4.13
C TRP A 55 -4.70 -4.81 -4.94
N ILE A 56 -4.86 -4.32 -6.15
CA ILE A 56 -5.84 -4.80 -7.13
C ILE A 56 -5.08 -5.67 -8.11
N ASP A 57 -5.42 -6.96 -8.18
CA ASP A 57 -4.79 -7.88 -9.12
C ASP A 57 -5.33 -7.71 -10.56
N ARG A 58 -4.79 -8.46 -11.53
CA ARG A 58 -5.23 -8.39 -12.94
C ARG A 58 -6.68 -8.85 -13.15
N ALA A 59 -7.20 -9.66 -12.24
CA ALA A 59 -8.58 -10.13 -12.24
C ALA A 59 -9.54 -9.15 -11.55
N GLY A 60 -9.00 -8.10 -10.91
CA GLY A 60 -9.78 -7.10 -10.17
C GLY A 60 -10.00 -7.46 -8.69
N HIS A 61 -9.35 -8.50 -8.16
CA HIS A 61 -9.47 -8.84 -6.75
C HIS A 61 -8.73 -7.84 -5.87
N LEU A 62 -9.41 -7.43 -4.80
CA LEU A 62 -8.89 -6.52 -3.79
C LEU A 62 -8.20 -7.31 -2.68
N HIS A 63 -6.93 -7.02 -2.47
CA HIS A 63 -6.15 -7.52 -1.34
C HIS A 63 -5.81 -6.36 -0.42
N ARG A 64 -5.92 -6.57 0.90
CA ARG A 64 -5.73 -5.53 1.94
C ARG A 64 -4.50 -5.81 2.81
N GLY A 65 -3.83 -4.75 3.25
CA GLY A 65 -2.77 -4.77 4.26
C GLY A 65 -1.60 -5.69 3.89
N HIS A 66 -1.24 -6.62 4.78
CA HIS A 66 -0.13 -7.56 4.55
C HIS A 66 -0.30 -8.39 3.27
N ARG A 67 -1.54 -8.75 2.88
CA ARG A 67 -1.79 -9.48 1.63
C ARG A 67 -1.51 -8.61 0.41
N ALA A 68 -1.85 -7.33 0.48
CA ALA A 68 -1.54 -6.37 -0.58
C ALA A 68 -0.02 -6.20 -0.75
N ILE A 69 0.69 -6.07 0.37
CA ILE A 69 2.15 -5.98 0.41
C ILE A 69 2.77 -7.23 -0.23
N GLY A 70 2.34 -8.43 0.18
CA GLY A 70 2.84 -9.67 -0.38
C GLY A 70 2.64 -9.77 -1.90
N LYS A 71 1.45 -9.43 -2.40
CA LYS A 71 1.17 -9.38 -3.84
C LYS A 71 2.04 -8.34 -4.57
N ALA A 72 2.22 -7.15 -4.00
CA ALA A 72 3.10 -6.13 -4.56
C ALA A 72 4.55 -6.62 -4.64
N LEU A 73 5.08 -7.27 -3.60
CA LEU A 73 6.44 -7.82 -3.62
C LEU A 73 6.59 -8.97 -4.64
N GLN A 74 5.56 -9.81 -4.82
CA GLN A 74 5.57 -10.83 -5.88
C GLN A 74 5.68 -10.18 -7.26
N ALA A 75 4.99 -9.06 -7.47
CA ALA A 75 5.05 -8.30 -8.72
C ALA A 75 6.39 -7.56 -8.93
N CYS A 76 7.18 -7.32 -7.88
CA CYS A 76 8.55 -6.76 -7.98
C CYS A 76 9.59 -7.74 -8.54
N GLY A 77 9.25 -9.03 -8.72
CA GLY A 77 10.11 -10.03 -9.37
C GLY A 77 10.64 -11.14 -8.44
N ARG A 78 11.29 -12.15 -9.04
CA ARG A 78 11.63 -13.44 -8.41
C ARG A 78 12.45 -13.36 -7.11
N TRP A 79 13.36 -12.40 -6.98
CA TRP A 79 14.15 -12.19 -5.76
C TRP A 79 13.31 -11.62 -4.60
N TRP A 80 12.35 -10.73 -4.89
CA TRP A 80 11.40 -10.19 -3.92
C TRP A 80 10.21 -11.11 -3.66
N SER A 81 9.95 -12.04 -4.58
CA SER A 81 8.97 -13.11 -4.39
C SER A 81 9.39 -14.05 -3.27
N LEU A 82 10.70 -14.30 -3.06
CA LEU A 82 11.20 -15.10 -1.94
C LEU A 82 10.96 -14.39 -0.58
N VAL A 83 11.25 -13.09 -0.52
CA VAL A 83 10.99 -12.24 0.66
C VAL A 83 9.49 -12.11 0.91
N SER A 84 8.68 -11.95 -0.14
CA SER A 84 7.21 -11.97 -0.06
C SER A 84 6.70 -13.29 0.49
N TRP A 85 7.25 -14.40 -0.01
CA TRP A 85 6.87 -15.72 0.43
C TRP A 85 7.17 -15.86 1.91
N MET A 86 8.36 -15.48 2.38
CA MET A 86 8.70 -15.42 3.82
C MET A 86 7.75 -14.51 4.61
N CYS A 87 7.37 -13.33 4.11
CA CYS A 87 6.40 -12.46 4.79
C CYS A 87 4.96 -13.01 4.80
N LEU A 88 4.63 -13.96 3.92
CA LEU A 88 3.30 -14.54 3.78
C LEU A 88 3.20 -15.92 4.45
N THR A 89 4.31 -16.65 4.63
CA THR A 89 4.34 -17.92 5.35
C THR A 89 4.43 -17.70 6.87
N PRO A 90 3.60 -18.39 7.67
CA PRO A 90 3.83 -18.50 9.10
C PRO A 90 5.21 -19.12 9.38
N PRO A 91 5.93 -18.69 10.44
CA PRO A 91 5.51 -17.75 11.49
C PRO A 91 5.84 -16.26 11.21
N PHE A 92 6.58 -15.96 10.15
CA PHE A 92 7.03 -14.61 9.83
C PHE A 92 5.89 -13.67 9.43
N SER A 93 4.81 -14.21 8.87
CA SER A 93 3.58 -13.46 8.59
C SER A 93 2.93 -12.86 9.83
N TRP A 94 3.10 -13.47 11.00
CA TRP A 94 2.60 -12.94 12.27
C TRP A 94 3.42 -11.75 12.75
N ILE A 95 4.74 -11.80 12.57
CA ILE A 95 5.64 -10.69 12.87
C ILE A 95 5.35 -9.53 11.92
N ALA A 96 5.19 -9.81 10.63
CA ALA A 96 4.80 -8.80 9.64
C ALA A 96 3.44 -8.17 9.98
N TRP A 97 2.47 -8.96 10.44
CA TRP A 97 1.18 -8.44 10.92
C TRP A 97 1.31 -7.56 12.17
N ALA A 98 2.13 -7.96 13.14
CA ALA A 98 2.38 -7.18 14.36
C ALA A 98 3.11 -5.87 14.08
N VAL A 99 4.17 -5.90 13.27
CA VAL A 99 4.91 -4.72 12.83
C VAL A 99 4.01 -3.81 12.02
N TYR A 100 3.22 -4.36 11.09
CA TYR A 100 2.24 -3.58 10.34
C TYR A 100 1.18 -2.95 11.24
N GLY A 101 0.67 -3.69 12.22
CA GLY A 101 -0.30 -3.19 13.21
C GLY A 101 0.28 -2.05 14.04
N LEU A 102 1.56 -2.15 14.42
CA LEU A 102 2.26 -1.09 15.15
C LEU A 102 2.43 0.16 14.28
N VAL A 103 2.90 -0.01 13.04
CA VAL A 103 3.07 1.09 12.08
C VAL A 103 1.72 1.74 11.75
N ALA A 104 0.66 0.97 11.51
CA ALA A 104 -0.67 1.48 11.26
C ALA A 104 -1.24 2.22 12.48
N ARG A 105 -0.95 1.76 13.71
CA ARG A 105 -1.38 2.42 14.94
C ARG A 105 -0.61 3.72 15.22
N PHE A 106 0.67 3.78 14.82
CA PHE A 106 1.52 4.95 15.01
C PHE A 106 1.65 5.85 13.77
N ARG A 107 0.95 5.54 12.67
CA ARG A 107 1.04 6.29 11.40
C ARG A 107 0.77 7.79 11.53
N HIS A 108 -0.07 8.18 12.48
CA HIS A 108 -0.39 9.58 12.79
C HIS A 108 0.73 10.33 13.53
N ARG A 109 1.79 9.63 13.96
CA ARG A 109 2.94 10.19 14.71
C ARG A 109 4.29 9.89 14.05
N LEU A 110 4.32 9.26 12.88
CA LEU A 110 5.57 8.97 12.19
C LEU A 110 6.07 10.24 11.46
N PRO A 111 7.31 10.71 11.74
CA PRO A 111 7.89 11.85 11.04
C PRO A 111 8.12 11.49 9.56
N GLY A 112 7.72 12.38 8.65
CA GLY A 112 7.67 12.14 7.21
C GLY A 112 6.35 12.54 6.55
N SER A 113 5.37 12.99 7.34
CA SER A 113 4.20 13.73 6.85
C SER A 113 4.62 15.16 6.51
N THR A 114 5.16 15.41 5.33
CA THR A 114 4.85 16.70 4.70
C THR A 114 3.45 16.55 4.14
N PRO A 115 2.42 17.22 4.70
CA PRO A 115 1.12 17.29 4.05
C PRO A 115 1.34 18.01 2.71
N ALA A 116 1.37 17.27 1.62
CA ALA A 116 1.24 17.87 0.30
C ALA A 116 -0.23 18.33 0.19
N CYS A 117 -0.44 19.61 0.45
CA CYS A 117 -1.71 20.34 0.42
C CYS A 117 -2.68 20.08 1.59
N ARG A 118 -2.53 20.86 2.66
CA ARG A 118 -3.70 21.45 3.33
C ARG A 118 -4.02 22.73 2.56
N ILE A 119 -4.91 22.66 1.57
CA ILE A 119 -5.57 23.87 1.07
C ILE A 119 -6.57 24.24 2.17
N THR A 120 -6.29 25.34 2.88
CA THR A 120 -7.33 25.99 3.66
C THR A 120 -8.40 26.39 2.66
N SER A 121 -9.58 25.78 2.76
CA SER A 121 -10.77 26.33 2.12
C SER A 121 -11.28 27.36 3.11
N ASP A 122 -11.32 28.60 2.65
CA ASP A 122 -11.80 29.79 3.33
C ASP A 122 -13.26 29.63 3.78
N ASP A 123 -13.55 29.99 5.03
CA ASP A 123 -14.78 30.64 5.53
C ASP A 123 -14.49 31.24 6.92
#